data_AF-A0A2R6BVB2-F1
#
_entry.id   AF-A0A2R6BVB2-F1
#
_cell.length_a   1.000
_cell.length_b   1.000
_cell.length_c   1.000
_cell.angle_alpha   90.00
_cell.angle_beta   90.00
_cell.angle_gamma   90.00
#
_symmetry.space_group_name_H-M   'P 1'
#
loop_
_entity.id
_entity.type
_entity.pdbx_description
1 polymer ?
#
loop_
_entity_poly.entity_id
_entity_poly.type
_entity_poly.pdbx_seq_one_letter_code
_entity_poly.pdbx_strand_id
1 'polypeptide(L)'
;MLPTELDVVSNAQSILQNIVNNSTQFVVWTLNLVVKALFTILQPVALVVVVVGVLLWFTGLERRAGKRLVIGGLIIWLISLIY
;
A
#
# COMPACT_ATOMS: atom_id res chain seq x y z
N MET A 1 35.41 8.88 -38.85
CA MET A 1 36.06 8.15 -37.75
C MET A 1 35.12 7.03 -37.34
N LEU A 2 35.55 5.77 -37.46
CA LEU A 2 34.73 4.62 -37.06
C LEU A 2 34.53 4.68 -35.53
N PRO A 3 33.30 4.48 -35.01
CA PRO A 3 33.10 4.37 -33.57
C PRO A 3 33.96 3.24 -33.03
N THR A 4 34.68 3.49 -31.94
CA THR A 4 35.54 2.48 -31.33
C THR A 4 34.67 1.43 -30.64
N GLU A 5 35.10 0.17 -30.59
CA GLU A 5 34.32 -0.91 -29.95
C GLU A 5 33.91 -0.58 -28.51
N LEU A 6 34.69 0.28 -27.83
CA LEU A 6 34.41 0.80 -26.49
C LEU A 6 33.15 1.69 -26.43
N ASP A 7 32.92 2.51 -27.47
CA ASP A 7 31.74 3.38 -27.56
C ASP A 7 30.47 2.55 -27.75
N VAL A 8 30.55 1.45 -28.50
CA VAL A 8 29.40 0.57 -28.75
C VAL A 8 29.00 -0.20 -27.48
N VAL A 9 29.98 -0.69 -26.72
CA VAL A 9 29.73 -1.44 -25.47
C VAL A 9 29.18 -0.54 -24.37
N SER A 10 29.73 0.66 -24.20
CA SER A 10 29.24 1.62 -23.20
C SER A 10 27.82 2.10 -23.50
N ASN A 11 27.50 2.32 -24.78
CA ASN A 11 26.16 2.71 -25.21
C ASN A 11 25.15 1.55 -25.07
N ALA A 12 25.57 0.30 -25.31
CA ALA A 12 24.73 -0.86 -25.04
C ALA A 12 24.45 -1.03 -23.53
N GLN A 13 25.45 -0.81 -22.67
CA GLN A 13 25.28 -0.88 -21.22
C GLN A 13 24.34 0.20 -20.68
N SER A 14 24.43 1.43 -21.18
CA SER A 14 23.53 2.52 -20.77
C SER A 14 22.07 2.26 -21.18
N ILE A 15 21.84 1.71 -22.37
CA ILE A 15 20.52 1.30 -22.83
C ILE A 15 19.96 0.19 -21.93
N LEU A 16 20.75 -0.84 -21.64
CA LEU A 16 20.32 -1.93 -20.76
C LEU A 16 20.03 -1.44 -19.34
N GLN A 17 20.86 -0.57 -18.78
CA GLN A 17 20.61 0.03 -17.46
C GLN A 17 19.35 0.90 -17.46
N ASN A 18 19.11 1.70 -18.51
CA ASN A 18 17.87 2.48 -18.62
C ASN A 18 16.63 1.59 -18.70
N ILE A 19 16.68 0.48 -19.44
CA ILE A 19 15.57 -0.48 -19.53
C ILE A 19 15.28 -1.10 -18.17
N VAL A 20 16.32 -1.56 -17.45
CA VAL A 20 16.18 -2.14 -16.11
C VAL A 20 15.65 -1.12 -15.10
N ASN A 21 16.16 0.11 -15.15
CA ASN A 21 15.76 1.16 -14.21
C ASN A 21 14.30 1.61 -14.46
N ASN A 22 13.90 1.76 -15.72
CA ASN A 22 12.50 2.05 -16.08
C ASN A 22 11.55 0.92 -15.66
N SER A 23 11.96 -0.34 -15.82
CA SER A 23 11.17 -1.49 -15.37
C SER A 23 11.00 -1.50 -13.86
N THR A 24 12.08 -1.25 -13.12
CA THR A 24 12.04 -1.16 -11.65
C THR A 24 11.15 0.00 -11.19
N GLN A 25 11.29 1.18 -11.81
CA GLN A 25 10.45 2.34 -11.53
C GLN A 25 8.97 2.04 -11.77
N PHE A 26 8.64 1.34 -12.85
CA PHE A 26 7.26 0.95 -13.16
C PHE A 26 6.69 -0.01 -12.11
N VAL A 27 7.47 -0.99 -11.66
CA VAL A 27 7.07 -1.91 -10.59
C VAL A 27 6.83 -1.17 -9.29
N VAL A 28 7.75 -0.27 -8.89
CA VAL A 28 7.61 0.55 -7.68
C VAL A 28 6.39 1.47 -7.76
N TRP A 29 6.15 2.09 -8.91
CA TRP A 29 4.97 2.93 -9.12
C TRP A 29 3.66 2.15 -9.01
N THR A 30 3.62 0.95 -9.61
CA THR A 30 2.46 0.06 -9.53
C THR A 30 2.21 -0.40 -8.11
N LEU A 31 3.26 -0.82 -7.38
CA LEU A 31 3.15 -1.18 -5.97
C LEU A 31 2.63 -0.01 -5.12
N ASN A 32 3.15 1.20 -5.33
CA ASN A 32 2.68 2.38 -4.63
C ASN A 32 1.19 2.69 -4.90
N LEU A 33 0.73 2.51 -6.14
CA LEU A 33 -0.69 2.66 -6.47
C LEU A 33 -1.56 1.62 -5.75
N VAL A 34 -1.15 0.35 -5.76
CA VAL A 34 -1.89 -0.73 -5.10
C VAL A 34 -1.95 -0.50 -3.59
N VAL A 35 -0.82 -0.14 -2.97
CA VAL A 35 -0.74 0.16 -1.54
C VAL A 35 -1.63 1.36 -1.20
N LYS A 36 -1.59 2.42 -1.99
CA LYS A 36 -2.44 3.60 -1.79
C LYS A 36 -3.92 3.29 -1.94
N ALA A 37 -4.30 2.47 -2.91
CA ALA A 37 -5.67 2.02 -3.09
C ALA A 37 -6.15 1.16 -1.91
N LEU A 38 -5.31 0.23 -1.42
CA LEU A 38 -5.59 -0.56 -0.23
C LEU A 38 -5.84 0.32 0.99
N PHE A 39 -4.98 1.30 1.26
CA PHE A 39 -5.16 2.22 2.39
C PHE A 39 -6.40 3.11 2.25
N THR A 40 -6.72 3.57 1.04
CA THR A 40 -7.94 4.35 0.76
C THR A 40 -9.20 3.55 1.09
N ILE A 41 -9.17 2.23 0.88
CA ILE A 41 -10.29 1.33 1.21
C ILE A 41 -10.26 0.92 2.70
N LEU A 42 -9.07 0.79 3.29
CA LEU A 42 -8.92 0.40 4.69
C LEU A 42 -9.54 1.41 5.66
N GLN A 43 -9.41 2.71 5.37
CA GLN A 43 -9.96 3.78 6.22
C GLN A 43 -11.48 3.69 6.43
N PRO A 44 -12.33 3.65 5.38
CA PRO A 44 -13.77 3.51 5.56
C PRO A 44 -14.15 2.17 6.19
N VAL A 45 -13.43 1.08 5.86
CA VAL A 45 -13.67 -0.23 6.48
C VAL A 45 -13.40 -0.19 7.99
N ALA A 46 -12.30 0.42 8.43
CA ALA A 46 -11.99 0.58 9.84
C ALA A 46 -13.10 1.37 10.57
N LEU A 47 -13.58 2.44 9.94
CA LEU A 47 -14.65 3.27 10.49
C LEU A 47 -15.96 2.46 10.65
N VAL A 48 -16.34 1.69 9.65
CA VAL A 48 -17.51 0.79 9.71
C VAL A 48 -17.34 -0.25 10.82
N VAL A 49 -16.17 -0.88 10.94
CA VAL A 49 -15.87 -1.87 11.98
C VAL A 49 -16.01 -1.26 13.38
N VAL A 50 -15.51 -0.03 13.59
CA VAL A 50 -15.68 0.68 14.86
C VAL A 50 -17.15 0.98 15.13
N VAL A 51 -17.90 1.48 14.14
CA VAL A 51 -19.34 1.79 14.29
C VAL A 51 -20.13 0.53 14.65
N VAL A 52 -19.91 -0.57 13.95
CA VAL A 52 -20.56 -1.86 14.25
C VAL A 52 -20.16 -2.36 15.64
N GLY A 53 -18.89 -2.24 16.01
CA GLY A 53 -18.41 -2.59 17.35
C GLY A 53 -19.09 -1.77 18.46
N VAL A 54 -19.26 -0.46 18.26
CA VAL A 54 -19.95 0.44 19.19
C VAL A 54 -21.44 0.09 19.28
N LEU A 55 -22.10 -0.19 18.16
CA LEU A 55 -23.51 -0.61 18.13
C LEU A 55 -23.72 -1.93 18.87
N LEU A 56 -22.87 -2.93 18.64
CA LEU A 56 -22.90 -4.21 19.37
C LEU A 56 -22.61 -4.04 20.86
N TRP A 57 -21.77 -3.06 21.21
CA TRP A 57 -21.49 -2.74 22.60
C TRP A 57 -22.69 -2.06 23.30
N PHE A 58 -23.37 -1.14 22.62
CA PHE A 58 -24.56 -0.43 23.13
C PHE A 58 -25.80 -1.32 23.22
N THR A 59 -26.04 -2.15 22.21
CA THR A 59 -27.20 -3.06 22.15
C THR A 59 -27.09 -4.23 23.12
N GLY A 60 -25.91 -4.46 23.70
CA GLY A 60 -25.69 -5.49 24.73
C GLY A 60 -25.77 -6.93 24.23
N LEU A 61 -26.08 -7.16 22.94
CA LEU A 61 -26.18 -8.47 22.29
C LEU A 61 -24.90 -9.29 22.48
N GLU A 62 -23.74 -8.71 22.16
CA GLU A 62 -22.44 -9.35 22.38
C GLU A 62 -21.38 -8.35 22.84
N ARG A 63 -21.46 -7.97 24.11
CA ARG A 63 -20.58 -6.95 24.72
C ARG A 63 -19.08 -7.25 24.60
N ARG A 64 -18.67 -8.52 24.54
CA ARG A 64 -17.25 -8.93 24.35
C ARG A 64 -16.81 -8.81 22.90
N ALA A 65 -17.66 -9.19 21.94
CA ALA A 65 -17.36 -9.08 20.52
C ALA A 65 -17.32 -7.60 20.09
N GLY A 66 -18.29 -6.79 20.54
CA GLY A 66 -18.31 -5.35 20.29
C GLY A 66 -17.03 -4.64 20.75
N LYS A 67 -16.55 -4.89 21.98
CA LYS A 67 -15.28 -4.33 22.46
C LYS A 67 -14.07 -4.76 21.62
N ARG A 68 -14.01 -6.03 21.20
CA ARG A 68 -12.93 -6.53 20.33
C ARG A 68 -12.95 -5.88 18.95
N LEU A 69 -14.13 -5.64 18.39
CA LEU A 69 -14.31 -4.94 17.11
C LEU A 69 -13.92 -3.46 17.21
N VAL A 70 -14.27 -2.77 18.30
CA VAL A 70 -13.83 -1.39 18.52
C VAL A 70 -12.31 -1.29 18.65
N ILE A 71 -11.69 -2.19 19.43
CA ILE A 71 -10.23 -2.22 19.59
C ILE A 71 -9.54 -2.55 18.26
N GLY A 72 -10.02 -3.58 17.55
CA GLY A 72 -9.49 -3.96 16.24
C GLY A 72 -9.64 -2.86 15.20
N GLY A 73 -10.80 -2.21 15.13
CA GLY A 73 -11.06 -1.09 14.24
C GLY A 73 -10.19 0.13 14.56
N LEU A 74 -9.95 0.43 15.85
CA LEU A 74 -9.03 1.50 16.27
C LEU A 74 -7.57 1.21 15.89
N ILE A 75 -7.12 -0.04 15.99
CA ILE A 75 -5.78 -0.45 15.58
C ILE A 75 -5.62 -0.27 14.07
N ILE A 76 -6.58 -0.75 13.28
CA ILE A 76 -6.57 -0.60 11.81
C ILE A 76 -6.60 0.89 11.43
N TRP A 77 -7.39 1.69 12.13
CA TRP A 77 -7.47 3.13 11.91
C TRP A 77 -6.14 3.84 12.21
N LEU A 78 -5.48 3.52 13.33
CA LEU A 78 -4.15 4.05 13.67
C LEU A 78 -3.08 3.65 12.64
N ILE A 79 -3.07 2.39 12.20
CA ILE A 79 -2.13 1.91 11.17
C ILE A 79 -2.37 2.66 9.85
N SER A 80 -3.63 2.88 9.50
CA SER A 80 -4.01 3.62 8.29
C SER A 80 -3.78 5.12 8.36
N LEU A 81 -3.38 5.67 9.52
CA LEU A 81 -3.08 7.09 9.72
C LEU A 81 -1.57 7.38 9.63
N ILE A 82 -0.74 6.34 9.80
CA ILE A 82 0.73 6.41 9.68
C ILE A 82 1.18 6.37 8.21
N TYR A 83 0.39 5.75 7.34
CA TYR A 83 0.63 5.62 5.89
C TYR A 83 -0.23 6.58 5.09
#